data_AF-A0A0L0D166-F1
#
_entry.id   AF-A0A0L0D166-F1
#
_cell.length_a   1.000
_cell.length_b   1.000
_cell.length_c   1.000
_cell.angle_alpha   90.00
_cell.angle_beta   90.00
_cell.angle_gamma   90.00
#
_symmetry.space_group_name_H-M   'P 1'
#
loop_
_entity.id
_entity.type
_entity.pdbx_description
1 polymer ?
#
loop_
_entity_poly.entity_id
_entity_poly.type
_entity_poly.pdbx_seq_one_letter_code
_entity_poly.pdbx_strand_id
1 'polypeptide(L)'
;MVKPLKKYDDPNFHHVNEILWKMFLMPIVDKYLKEEELNGININFYLTYWRLSISDIYVPHKQYQKVLDKYENYIKKLEKYYEENKKNDEYKWIPKQIKKLNIKKNNLKNEYEYHINHTKQIKQYLAHIVDHWVDPQKVSLNTFVAFIKCLIAPRILNSEKDSLFCSKFIQILLELHTPLFNLCTLVYIFTKMLMPLINACTEKEALNIGIFFNDFFSYIYLLCEDIKYFQNVSNKNPCFSYTLNFQSKDTITHNNIIQKVMKWEKTILSLLFENNNFEKSWINSKSVVIFLFRFLNTFPYSHKIKNSIKTYLENLQNFANNQGWKDIVISINSLKTKMEKNRKSCVGEKKDVPVKSQETKQSTSRTRVHNVNADVNVTMNPFNNSTPVHIPSNPPFAPMPKNIYNPNAYPIVQNTINPPPKPYMKDSNYNNKVPPPQEPNKYFFKRKFQFFKYFNS
;
A
#
# COMPACT_ATOMS: atom_id res chain seq x y z
N MET A 1 4.83 -37.71 -23.42
CA MET A 1 3.58 -37.06 -23.89
C MET A 1 3.35 -35.78 -23.11
N VAL A 2 3.76 -34.64 -23.67
CA VAL A 2 3.47 -33.32 -23.10
C VAL A 2 2.01 -33.01 -23.40
N LYS A 3 1.17 -32.85 -22.37
CA LYS A 3 -0.20 -32.36 -22.57
C LYS A 3 -0.10 -30.96 -23.19
N PRO A 4 -0.78 -30.67 -24.30
CA PRO A 4 -0.78 -29.32 -24.86
C PRO A 4 -1.38 -28.39 -23.80
N LEU A 5 -0.67 -27.30 -23.47
CA LEU A 5 -1.26 -26.20 -22.72
C LEU A 5 -2.52 -25.78 -23.47
N LYS A 6 -3.69 -25.92 -22.84
CA LYS A 6 -4.92 -25.31 -23.34
C LYS A 6 -4.61 -23.83 -23.55
N LYS A 7 -4.57 -23.38 -24.81
CA LYS A 7 -4.56 -21.95 -25.15
C LYS A 7 -5.77 -21.34 -24.47
N TYR A 8 -5.51 -20.55 -23.44
CA TYR A 8 -6.51 -19.67 -22.88
C TYR A 8 -6.35 -18.34 -23.60
N ASP A 9 -7.30 -18.07 -24.46
CA ASP A 9 -7.40 -16.78 -25.13
C ASP A 9 -8.16 -15.85 -24.19
N ASP A 10 -7.44 -15.19 -23.28
CA ASP A 10 -7.96 -13.95 -22.74
C ASP A 10 -7.96 -12.96 -23.91
N PRO A 11 -9.14 -12.53 -24.42
CA PRO A 11 -9.16 -11.55 -25.49
C PRO A 11 -8.38 -10.30 -25.07
N ASN A 12 -8.40 -9.91 -23.80
CA ASN A 12 -7.68 -8.73 -23.33
C ASN A 12 -6.16 -8.89 -23.29
N PHE A 13 -5.57 -10.06 -23.48
CA PHE A 13 -4.10 -10.25 -23.50
C PHE A 13 -3.61 -11.06 -24.71
N HIS A 14 -4.46 -11.21 -25.73
CA HIS A 14 -4.05 -11.77 -27.01
C HIS A 14 -3.05 -10.84 -27.72
N HIS A 15 -2.02 -11.40 -28.37
CA HIS A 15 -0.96 -10.66 -29.10
C HIS A 15 -1.47 -9.53 -30.02
N VAL A 16 -2.56 -9.76 -30.77
CA VAL A 16 -3.17 -8.73 -31.63
C VAL A 16 -3.66 -7.53 -30.80
N ASN A 17 -4.27 -7.79 -29.65
CA ASN A 17 -4.74 -6.74 -28.75
C ASN A 17 -3.60 -6.04 -28.01
N GLU A 18 -2.46 -6.69 -27.82
CA GLU A 18 -1.24 -6.04 -27.33
C GLU A 18 -0.66 -5.04 -28.34
N ILE A 19 -0.59 -5.41 -29.62
CA ILE A 19 -0.15 -4.50 -30.69
C ILE A 19 -1.09 -3.29 -30.77
N LEU A 20 -2.41 -3.53 -30.82
CA LEU A 20 -3.40 -2.46 -30.86
C LEU A 20 -3.32 -1.53 -29.64
N TRP A 21 -3.16 -2.11 -28.44
CA TRP A 21 -2.96 -1.35 -27.20
C TRP A 21 -1.73 -0.44 -27.28
N LYS A 22 -0.59 -0.98 -27.74
CA LYS A 22 0.64 -0.22 -27.91
C LYS A 22 0.47 0.90 -28.93
N MET A 23 -0.08 0.60 -30.11
CA MET A 23 -0.34 1.59 -31.16
C MET A 23 -1.23 2.74 -30.66
N PHE A 24 -2.24 2.43 -29.86
CA PHE A 24 -3.16 3.45 -29.33
C PHE A 24 -2.53 4.31 -28.23
N LEU A 25 -1.72 3.70 -27.35
CA LEU A 25 -1.17 4.41 -26.20
C LEU A 25 0.14 5.15 -26.45
N MET A 26 1.01 4.68 -27.33
CA MET A 26 2.33 5.30 -27.54
C MET A 26 2.24 6.79 -27.86
N PRO A 27 1.35 7.27 -28.76
CA PRO A 27 1.23 8.70 -29.04
C PRO A 27 0.84 9.55 -27.80
N ILE A 28 0.13 8.95 -26.84
CA ILE A 28 -0.23 9.60 -25.58
C ILE A 28 0.97 9.58 -24.63
N VAL A 29 1.66 8.45 -24.51
CA VAL A 29 2.83 8.30 -23.64
C VAL A 29 3.93 9.27 -24.09
N ASP A 30 4.27 9.30 -25.38
CA ASP A 30 5.34 10.16 -25.93
C ASP A 30 5.07 11.66 -25.73
N LYS A 31 3.80 12.05 -25.58
CA LYS A 31 3.42 13.43 -25.30
C LYS A 31 3.74 13.88 -23.87
N TYR A 32 3.77 12.95 -22.91
CA TYR A 32 3.81 13.27 -21.49
C TYR A 32 4.96 12.62 -20.73
N LEU A 33 5.67 11.68 -21.35
CA LEU A 33 6.80 10.95 -20.79
C LEU A 33 7.87 10.82 -21.88
N LYS A 34 9.07 11.34 -21.62
CA LYS A 34 10.23 11.08 -22.45
C LYS A 34 10.82 9.73 -22.08
N GLU A 35 11.32 8.96 -23.05
CA GLU A 35 11.91 7.64 -22.81
C GLU A 35 13.09 7.69 -21.81
N GLU A 36 13.84 8.79 -21.79
CA GLU A 36 14.91 9.05 -20.82
C GLU A 36 14.42 9.04 -19.36
N GLU A 37 13.18 9.50 -19.11
CA GLU A 37 12.60 9.56 -17.76
C GLU A 37 12.31 8.16 -17.19
N LEU A 38 12.22 7.14 -18.05
CA LEU A 38 12.10 5.74 -17.63
C LEU A 38 13.39 5.17 -17.04
N ASN A 39 14.54 5.84 -17.21
CA ASN A 39 15.83 5.44 -16.60
C ASN A 39 16.14 3.93 -16.79
N GLY A 40 15.95 3.46 -18.02
CA GLY A 40 16.18 2.07 -18.42
C GLY A 40 14.97 1.14 -18.27
N ILE A 41 13.86 1.56 -17.66
CA ILE A 41 12.64 0.76 -17.60
C ILE A 41 12.11 0.54 -19.03
N ASN A 42 11.85 -0.72 -19.37
CA ASN A 42 11.38 -1.11 -20.69
C ASN A 42 9.96 -0.57 -20.95
N ILE A 43 9.74 0.01 -22.13
CA ILE A 43 8.46 0.58 -22.52
C ILE A 43 7.32 -0.45 -22.56
N ASN A 44 7.60 -1.71 -22.94
CA ASN A 44 6.60 -2.78 -22.94
C ASN A 44 6.19 -3.17 -21.51
N PHE A 45 7.15 -3.16 -20.57
CA PHE A 45 6.84 -3.36 -19.15
C PHE A 45 5.99 -2.20 -18.61
N TYR A 46 6.33 -0.95 -18.93
CA TYR A 46 5.54 0.22 -18.58
C TYR A 46 4.10 0.11 -19.12
N LEU A 47 3.93 -0.19 -20.40
CA LEU A 47 2.60 -0.32 -21.03
C LEU A 47 1.79 -1.47 -20.45
N THR A 48 2.43 -2.60 -20.15
CA THR A 48 1.79 -3.75 -19.52
C THR A 48 1.31 -3.42 -18.12
N TYR A 49 2.15 -2.77 -17.30
CA TYR A 49 1.78 -2.30 -15.96
C TYR A 49 0.52 -1.43 -15.99
N TRP A 50 0.43 -0.51 -16.95
CA TRP A 50 -0.69 0.41 -17.08
C TRP A 50 -1.97 -0.20 -17.66
N ARG A 51 -1.86 -1.36 -18.32
CA ARG A 51 -2.98 -2.17 -18.79
C ARG A 51 -3.66 -2.93 -17.65
N LEU A 52 -2.89 -3.33 -16.64
CA LEU A 52 -3.37 -4.20 -15.56
C LEU A 52 -4.22 -3.48 -14.51
N SER A 53 -5.19 -4.24 -14.00
CA SER A 53 -6.05 -3.90 -12.88
C SER A 53 -5.79 -4.83 -11.68
N ILE A 54 -6.35 -4.50 -10.50
CA ILE A 54 -6.18 -5.31 -9.30
C ILE A 54 -6.76 -6.74 -9.44
N SER A 55 -7.87 -6.90 -10.16
CA SER A 55 -8.50 -8.21 -10.40
C SER A 55 -7.68 -9.09 -11.34
N ASP A 56 -6.77 -8.52 -12.11
CA ASP A 56 -5.89 -9.32 -12.97
C ASP A 56 -4.81 -10.01 -12.14
N ILE A 57 -4.39 -9.38 -11.04
CA ILE A 57 -3.18 -9.75 -10.32
C ILE A 57 -3.42 -10.32 -8.91
N TYR A 58 -4.61 -10.15 -8.34
CA TYR A 58 -4.89 -10.53 -6.97
C TYR A 58 -6.30 -11.11 -6.77
N VAL A 59 -6.34 -12.33 -6.22
CA VAL A 59 -7.57 -13.01 -5.84
C VAL A 59 -7.81 -12.88 -4.33
N PRO A 60 -8.92 -12.26 -3.89
CA PRO A 60 -9.27 -12.15 -2.48
C PRO A 60 -9.89 -13.45 -1.92
N HIS A 61 -9.09 -14.52 -1.82
CA HIS A 61 -9.53 -15.86 -1.41
C HIS A 61 -10.37 -15.86 -0.12
N LYS A 62 -9.92 -15.12 0.91
CA LYS A 62 -10.61 -15.03 2.21
C LYS A 62 -12.01 -14.42 2.08
N GLN A 63 -12.21 -13.47 1.16
CA GLN A 63 -13.48 -12.79 0.95
C GLN A 63 -14.46 -13.68 0.19
N TYR A 64 -14.01 -14.37 -0.86
CA TYR A 64 -14.82 -15.36 -1.56
C TYR A 64 -15.29 -16.45 -0.58
N GLN A 65 -14.37 -17.03 0.19
CA GLN A 65 -14.71 -18.07 1.16
C GLN A 65 -15.72 -17.58 2.20
N LYS A 66 -15.52 -16.39 2.78
CA LYS A 66 -16.45 -15.80 3.75
C LYS A 66 -17.87 -15.65 3.19
N VAL A 67 -18.03 -15.29 1.92
CA VAL A 67 -19.35 -15.12 1.31
C VAL A 67 -19.97 -16.48 0.98
N LEU A 68 -19.16 -17.45 0.50
CA LEU A 68 -19.61 -18.83 0.29
C LEU A 68 -20.10 -19.47 1.60
N ASP A 69 -19.35 -19.30 2.69
CA ASP A 69 -19.72 -19.81 4.02
C ASP A 69 -21.02 -19.14 4.53
N LYS A 70 -21.23 -17.85 4.24
CA LYS A 70 -22.49 -17.18 4.56
C LYS A 70 -23.66 -17.81 3.82
N TYR A 71 -23.54 -18.06 2.51
CA TYR A 71 -24.59 -18.73 1.75
C TYR A 71 -24.87 -20.13 2.30
N GLU A 72 -23.82 -20.91 2.56
CA GLU A 72 -23.93 -22.25 3.15
C GLU A 72 -24.68 -22.24 4.48
N ASN A 73 -24.32 -21.32 5.37
CA ASN A 73 -24.95 -21.20 6.68
C ASN A 73 -26.42 -20.77 6.59
N TYR A 74 -26.77 -19.88 5.65
CA TYR A 74 -28.17 -19.49 5.43
C TYR A 74 -29.00 -20.64 4.85
N ILE A 75 -28.44 -21.40 3.90
CA ILE A 75 -29.10 -22.57 3.32
C ILE A 75 -29.38 -23.61 4.42
N LYS A 76 -28.37 -23.97 5.21
CA LYS A 76 -28.53 -24.92 6.34
C LYS A 76 -29.60 -24.49 7.35
N LYS A 77 -29.65 -23.19 7.69
CA LYS A 77 -30.68 -22.66 8.59
C LYS A 77 -32.08 -22.79 8.01
N LEU A 78 -32.24 -22.50 6.72
CA LEU A 78 -33.53 -22.63 6.02
C LEU A 78 -33.95 -24.09 5.88
N GLU A 79 -33.02 -25.00 5.58
CA GLU A 79 -33.28 -26.44 5.50
C GLU A 79 -33.75 -26.99 6.84
N LYS A 80 -33.05 -26.66 7.93
CA LYS A 80 -33.46 -27.04 9.29
C LYS A 80 -34.85 -26.50 9.65
N TYR A 81 -35.08 -25.21 9.39
CA TYR A 81 -36.37 -24.56 9.68
C TYR A 81 -37.52 -25.16 8.85
N TYR A 82 -37.27 -25.54 7.60
CA TYR A 82 -38.25 -26.21 6.75
C TYR A 82 -38.57 -27.62 7.24
N GLU A 83 -37.56 -28.40 7.64
CA GLU A 83 -37.78 -29.76 8.14
C GLU A 83 -38.58 -29.75 9.46
N GLU A 84 -38.33 -28.80 10.35
CA GLU A 84 -39.09 -28.60 11.59
C GLU A 84 -40.57 -28.21 11.34
N ASN A 85 -40.89 -27.58 10.20
CA ASN A 85 -42.21 -27.02 9.90
C ASN A 85 -42.90 -27.65 8.66
N LYS A 86 -42.45 -28.83 8.25
CA LYS A 86 -42.78 -29.47 6.96
C LYS A 86 -44.27 -29.70 6.70
N LYS A 87 -45.10 -29.78 7.75
CA LYS A 87 -46.55 -30.01 7.68
C LYS A 87 -47.37 -28.72 7.47
N ASN A 88 -46.76 -27.54 7.56
CA ASN A 88 -47.46 -26.28 7.38
C ASN A 88 -47.23 -25.71 5.96
N ASP A 89 -48.33 -25.59 5.21
CA ASP A 89 -48.36 -25.14 3.82
C ASP A 89 -47.82 -23.70 3.61
N GLU A 90 -47.85 -22.87 4.65
CA GLU A 90 -47.29 -21.52 4.64
C GLU A 90 -45.79 -21.51 4.31
N TYR A 91 -45.06 -22.61 4.55
CA TYR A 91 -43.61 -22.68 4.40
C TYR A 91 -43.13 -23.27 3.07
N LYS A 92 -44.01 -23.53 2.10
CA LYS A 92 -43.67 -24.00 0.74
C LYS A 92 -42.78 -23.02 -0.05
N TRP A 93 -42.62 -21.77 0.40
CA TRP A 93 -41.69 -20.81 -0.19
C TRP A 93 -40.21 -21.12 0.12
N ILE A 94 -39.91 -21.83 1.21
CA ILE A 94 -38.54 -22.06 1.68
C ILE A 94 -37.71 -22.86 0.66
N PRO A 95 -38.17 -23.99 0.10
CA PRO A 95 -37.44 -24.70 -0.95
C PRO A 95 -37.12 -23.82 -2.17
N LYS A 96 -38.05 -22.93 -2.56
CA LYS A 96 -37.82 -21.97 -3.66
C LYS A 96 -36.69 -21.00 -3.32
N GLN A 97 -36.62 -20.52 -2.08
CA GLN A 97 -35.54 -19.65 -1.63
C GLN A 97 -34.20 -20.37 -1.49
N ILE A 98 -34.18 -21.61 -0.98
CA ILE A 98 -32.98 -22.46 -0.95
C ILE A 98 -32.43 -22.65 -2.37
N LYS A 99 -33.30 -22.94 -3.36
CA LYS A 99 -32.89 -23.05 -4.77
C LYS A 99 -32.26 -21.74 -5.29
N LYS A 100 -32.87 -20.58 -5.00
CA LYS A 100 -32.31 -19.26 -5.37
C LYS A 100 -30.94 -19.01 -4.74
N LEU A 101 -30.76 -19.34 -3.46
CA LEU A 101 -29.48 -19.19 -2.76
C LEU A 101 -28.42 -20.14 -3.32
N ASN A 102 -28.78 -21.38 -3.63
CA ASN A 102 -27.86 -22.34 -4.28
C ASN A 102 -27.39 -21.86 -5.65
N ILE A 103 -28.26 -21.25 -6.46
CA ILE A 103 -27.86 -20.64 -7.74
C ILE A 103 -26.85 -19.51 -7.50
N LYS A 104 -27.11 -18.59 -6.57
CA LYS A 104 -26.18 -17.49 -6.23
C LYS A 104 -24.83 -18.01 -5.73
N LYS A 105 -24.85 -19.02 -4.85
CA LYS A 105 -23.65 -19.69 -4.35
C LYS A 105 -22.85 -20.33 -5.48
N ASN A 106 -23.51 -21.03 -6.40
CA ASN A 106 -22.84 -21.68 -7.54
C ASN A 106 -22.24 -20.66 -8.51
N ASN A 107 -22.96 -19.57 -8.80
CA ASN A 107 -22.43 -18.47 -9.62
C ASN A 107 -21.19 -17.85 -8.99
N LEU A 108 -21.19 -17.59 -7.68
CA LEU A 108 -20.03 -17.07 -6.96
C LEU A 108 -18.85 -18.05 -6.97
N LYS A 109 -19.12 -19.36 -6.87
CA LYS A 109 -18.08 -20.40 -6.97
C LYS A 109 -17.45 -20.40 -8.37
N ASN A 110 -18.25 -20.30 -9.42
CA ASN A 110 -17.76 -20.23 -10.80
C ASN A 110 -16.94 -18.96 -11.05
N GLU A 111 -17.40 -17.81 -10.55
CA GLU A 111 -16.65 -16.55 -10.60
C GLU A 111 -15.30 -16.67 -9.89
N TYR A 112 -15.27 -17.29 -8.71
CA TYR A 112 -14.06 -17.48 -7.94
C TYR A 112 -13.04 -18.37 -8.68
N GLU A 113 -13.47 -19.50 -9.23
CA GLU A 113 -12.61 -20.38 -10.03
C GLU A 113 -12.10 -19.67 -11.30
N TYR A 114 -12.97 -18.91 -11.98
CA TYR A 114 -12.58 -18.09 -13.13
C TYR A 114 -11.49 -17.08 -12.75
N HIS A 115 -11.67 -16.35 -11.65
CA HIS A 115 -10.73 -15.33 -11.17
C HIS A 115 -9.37 -15.96 -10.81
N ILE A 116 -9.36 -17.13 -10.16
CA ILE A 116 -8.13 -17.91 -9.88
C ILE A 116 -7.41 -18.24 -11.18
N ASN A 117 -8.13 -18.79 -12.16
CA ASN A 117 -7.54 -19.20 -13.43
C ASN A 117 -7.00 -18.00 -14.22
N HIS A 118 -7.78 -16.92 -14.31
CA HIS A 118 -7.41 -15.64 -14.92
C HIS A 118 -6.10 -15.11 -14.31
N THR A 119 -6.06 -14.92 -12.99
CA THR A 119 -4.87 -14.40 -12.31
C THR A 119 -3.64 -15.28 -12.52
N LYS A 120 -3.82 -16.62 -12.51
CA LYS A 120 -2.73 -17.55 -12.79
C LYS A 120 -2.14 -17.34 -14.18
N GLN A 121 -2.97 -17.13 -15.19
CA GLN A 121 -2.52 -16.93 -16.57
C GLN A 121 -1.89 -15.56 -16.78
N ILE A 122 -2.43 -14.52 -16.16
CA ILE A 122 -1.81 -13.19 -16.16
C ILE A 122 -0.40 -13.25 -15.55
N LYS A 123 -0.23 -13.97 -14.43
CA LYS A 123 1.11 -14.18 -13.84
C LYS A 123 2.07 -14.94 -14.76
N GLN A 124 1.58 -15.94 -15.49
CA GLN A 124 2.39 -16.66 -16.48
C GLN A 124 2.82 -15.75 -17.63
N TYR A 125 1.92 -14.91 -18.13
CA TYR A 125 2.23 -13.91 -19.14
C TYR A 125 3.25 -12.88 -18.62
N LEU A 126 3.05 -12.40 -17.39
CA LEU A 126 3.94 -11.44 -16.74
C LEU A 126 5.35 -11.96 -16.55
N ALA A 127 5.56 -13.25 -16.29
CA ALA A 127 6.88 -13.84 -16.07
C ALA A 127 7.89 -13.45 -17.17
N HIS A 128 7.48 -13.51 -18.43
CA HIS A 128 8.38 -13.15 -19.55
C HIS A 128 8.68 -11.64 -19.63
N ILE A 129 7.68 -10.80 -19.30
CA ILE A 129 7.80 -9.34 -19.37
C ILE A 129 8.66 -8.83 -18.23
N VAL A 130 8.51 -9.40 -17.03
CA VAL A 130 9.30 -9.00 -15.86
C VAL A 130 10.77 -9.39 -16.00
N ASP A 131 11.10 -10.46 -16.74
CA ASP A 131 12.51 -10.80 -17.02
C ASP A 131 13.26 -9.69 -17.76
N HIS A 132 12.55 -8.88 -18.54
CA HIS A 132 13.09 -7.82 -19.37
C HIS A 132 12.54 -6.44 -18.98
N TRP A 133 12.16 -6.27 -17.70
CA TRP A 133 11.52 -5.03 -17.23
C TRP A 133 12.44 -3.80 -17.31
N VAL A 134 13.75 -4.00 -17.38
CA VAL A 134 14.76 -2.94 -17.39
C VAL A 134 15.96 -3.34 -18.25
N ASP A 135 16.60 -2.36 -18.88
CA ASP A 135 17.90 -2.49 -19.53
C ASP A 135 18.99 -2.79 -18.49
N PRO A 136 19.65 -3.98 -18.52
CA PRO A 136 20.67 -4.37 -17.57
C PRO A 136 21.87 -3.41 -17.47
N GLN A 137 22.17 -2.68 -18.54
CA GLN A 137 23.31 -1.75 -18.57
C GLN A 137 22.99 -0.40 -17.91
N LYS A 138 21.70 -0.06 -17.73
CA LYS A 138 21.24 1.23 -17.21
C LYS A 138 20.71 1.15 -15.77
N VAL A 139 20.58 -0.05 -15.20
CA VAL A 139 20.01 -0.23 -13.86
C VAL A 139 20.81 0.52 -12.81
N SER A 140 20.14 1.42 -12.11
CA SER A 140 20.73 2.23 -11.04
C SER A 140 19.69 2.62 -10.00
N LEU A 141 20.09 3.38 -8.99
CA LEU A 141 19.14 3.98 -8.04
C LEU A 141 18.10 4.86 -8.75
N ASN A 142 18.48 5.55 -9.83
CA ASN A 142 17.57 6.39 -10.60
C ASN A 142 16.49 5.57 -11.31
N THR A 143 16.76 4.32 -11.65
CA THR A 143 15.74 3.38 -12.15
C THR A 143 14.64 3.15 -11.11
N PHE A 144 14.98 2.98 -9.82
CA PHE A 144 13.97 2.83 -8.76
C PHE A 144 13.22 4.13 -8.48
N VAL A 145 13.89 5.28 -8.62
CA VAL A 145 13.22 6.60 -8.58
C VAL A 145 12.20 6.71 -9.73
N ALA A 146 12.60 6.34 -10.95
CA ALA A 146 11.71 6.32 -12.11
C ALA A 146 10.56 5.32 -11.97
N PHE A 147 10.82 4.14 -11.39
CA PHE A 147 9.79 3.14 -11.09
C PHE A 147 8.72 3.75 -10.17
N ILE A 148 9.13 4.47 -9.13
CA ILE A 148 8.18 5.13 -8.23
C ILE A 148 7.50 6.32 -8.94
N LYS A 149 8.25 7.20 -9.59
CA LYS A 149 7.70 8.42 -10.24
C LYS A 149 6.75 8.11 -11.40
N CYS A 150 7.07 7.13 -12.25
CA CYS A 150 6.37 6.86 -13.50
C CYS A 150 5.29 5.78 -13.39
N LEU A 151 5.40 4.87 -12.40
CA LEU A 151 4.46 3.75 -12.23
C LEU A 151 3.66 3.88 -10.95
N ILE A 152 4.33 3.89 -9.79
CA ILE A 152 3.65 3.78 -8.50
C ILE A 152 2.93 5.07 -8.11
N ALA A 153 3.65 6.19 -8.03
CA ALA A 153 3.12 7.46 -7.54
C ALA A 153 1.84 7.90 -8.31
N PRO A 154 1.80 7.88 -9.65
CA PRO A 154 0.59 8.30 -10.37
C PRO A 154 -0.61 7.38 -10.10
N ARG A 155 -0.39 6.09 -9.81
CA ARG A 155 -1.46 5.14 -9.47
C ARG A 155 -1.93 5.29 -8.03
N ILE A 156 -1.03 5.34 -7.05
CA ILE A 156 -1.43 5.45 -5.63
C ILE A 156 -2.18 6.76 -5.36
N LEU A 157 -1.94 7.82 -6.12
CA LEU A 157 -2.66 9.09 -5.94
C LEU A 157 -4.05 9.04 -6.58
N ASN A 158 -4.22 8.25 -7.65
CA ASN A 158 -5.46 8.17 -8.40
C ASN A 158 -6.63 7.54 -7.61
N SER A 159 -6.42 6.38 -6.95
CA SER A 159 -7.52 5.70 -6.26
C SER A 159 -7.05 4.68 -5.21
N GLU A 160 -7.95 4.35 -4.27
CA GLU A 160 -7.70 3.30 -3.25
C GLU A 160 -7.45 1.92 -3.89
N LYS A 161 -8.15 1.60 -4.98
CA LYS A 161 -7.95 0.35 -5.73
C LYS A 161 -6.57 0.30 -6.36
N ASP A 162 -6.12 1.43 -6.91
CA ASP A 162 -4.78 1.55 -7.48
C ASP A 162 -3.68 1.49 -6.41
N SER A 163 -3.93 2.01 -5.20
CA SER A 163 -3.01 1.82 -4.06
C SER A 163 -2.81 0.35 -3.72
N LEU A 164 -3.88 -0.43 -3.65
CA LEU A 164 -3.79 -1.87 -3.43
C LEU A 164 -3.10 -2.58 -4.60
N PHE A 165 -3.43 -2.19 -5.84
CA PHE A 165 -2.76 -2.71 -7.04
C PHE A 165 -1.25 -2.53 -6.96
N CYS A 166 -0.77 -1.33 -6.62
CA CYS A 166 0.67 -1.05 -6.53
C CYS A 166 1.38 -1.97 -5.53
N SER A 167 0.78 -2.16 -4.35
CA SER A 167 1.35 -3.06 -3.33
C SER A 167 1.38 -4.51 -3.82
N LYS A 168 0.28 -5.01 -4.39
CA LYS A 168 0.20 -6.38 -4.92
C LYS A 168 1.10 -6.61 -6.14
N PHE A 169 1.26 -5.59 -6.99
CA PHE A 169 2.17 -5.67 -8.14
C PHE A 169 3.62 -5.80 -7.68
N ILE A 170 4.05 -5.03 -6.66
CA ILE A 170 5.39 -5.22 -6.08
C ILE A 170 5.55 -6.65 -5.53
N GLN A 171 4.54 -7.17 -4.81
CA GLN A 171 4.57 -8.55 -4.31
C GLN A 171 4.68 -9.58 -5.45
N ILE A 172 4.08 -9.32 -6.61
CA ILE A 172 4.23 -10.17 -7.80
C ILE A 172 5.64 -10.13 -8.36
N LEU A 173 6.30 -8.96 -8.40
CA LEU A 173 7.70 -8.90 -8.84
C LEU A 173 8.60 -9.75 -7.93
N LEU A 174 8.31 -9.77 -6.63
CA LEU A 174 9.00 -10.66 -5.69
C LEU A 174 8.67 -12.14 -5.97
N GLU A 175 7.39 -12.47 -6.15
CA GLU A 175 6.91 -13.84 -6.44
C GLU A 175 7.48 -14.40 -7.74
N LEU A 176 7.66 -13.56 -8.76
CA LEU A 176 8.21 -13.93 -10.07
C LEU A 176 9.74 -13.87 -10.12
N HIS A 177 10.42 -13.62 -8.98
CA HIS A 177 11.88 -13.56 -8.90
C HIS A 177 12.48 -12.55 -9.90
N THR A 178 11.82 -11.39 -10.07
CA THR A 178 12.18 -10.41 -11.10
C THR A 178 13.67 -10.05 -11.03
N PRO A 179 14.45 -10.32 -12.11
CA PRO A 179 15.87 -10.02 -12.12
C PRO A 179 16.09 -8.52 -12.03
N LEU A 180 17.21 -8.10 -11.43
CA LEU A 180 17.59 -6.67 -11.32
C LEU A 180 16.64 -5.78 -10.48
N PHE A 181 15.53 -6.32 -9.98
CA PHE A 181 14.69 -5.65 -9.00
C PHE A 181 15.23 -5.93 -7.60
N ASN A 182 15.18 -4.96 -6.69
CA ASN A 182 15.66 -5.14 -5.31
C ASN A 182 14.68 -4.52 -4.31
N LEU A 183 14.10 -5.34 -3.44
CA LEU A 183 13.11 -4.90 -2.46
C LEU A 183 13.67 -3.85 -1.51
N CYS A 184 14.89 -4.06 -1.01
CA CYS A 184 15.48 -3.17 -0.01
C CYS A 184 15.81 -1.80 -0.60
N THR A 185 16.29 -1.76 -1.84
CA THR A 185 16.52 -0.53 -2.59
C THR A 185 15.21 0.20 -2.84
N LEU A 186 14.16 -0.50 -3.29
CA LEU A 186 12.85 0.10 -3.51
C LEU A 186 12.29 0.75 -2.23
N VAL A 187 12.34 0.05 -1.09
CA VAL A 187 11.87 0.60 0.19
C VAL A 187 12.71 1.80 0.62
N TYR A 188 14.02 1.74 0.43
CA TYR A 188 14.91 2.89 0.70
C TYR A 188 14.56 4.13 -0.14
N ILE A 189 14.24 3.96 -1.42
CA ILE A 189 13.80 5.08 -2.26
C ILE A 189 12.42 5.58 -1.83
N PHE A 190 11.47 4.68 -1.53
CA PHE A 190 10.15 5.08 -1.00
C PHE A 190 10.26 5.91 0.28
N THR A 191 11.10 5.52 1.23
CA THR A 191 11.26 6.30 2.47
C THR A 191 11.83 7.68 2.18
N LYS A 192 12.83 7.80 1.30
CA LYS A 192 13.36 9.11 0.88
C LYS A 192 12.33 9.98 0.16
N MET A 193 11.46 9.39 -0.65
CA MET A 193 10.44 10.11 -1.41
C MET A 193 9.15 10.37 -0.61
N LEU A 194 9.04 9.86 0.61
CA LEU A 194 7.80 9.89 1.39
C LEU A 194 7.30 11.32 1.65
N MET A 195 8.16 12.21 2.15
CA MET A 195 7.74 13.58 2.46
C MET A 195 7.40 14.41 1.22
N PRO A 196 8.20 14.39 0.14
CA PRO A 196 7.79 15.00 -1.13
C PRO A 196 6.42 14.50 -1.64
N LEU A 197 6.14 13.19 -1.51
CA LEU A 197 4.85 12.61 -1.90
C LEU A 197 3.69 13.11 -1.02
N ILE A 198 3.88 13.18 0.29
CA ILE A 198 2.84 13.65 1.23
C ILE A 198 2.59 15.16 1.08
N ASN A 199 3.64 15.96 0.91
CA ASN A 199 3.50 17.42 0.82
C ASN A 199 2.85 17.88 -0.49
N ALA A 200 2.95 17.08 -1.55
CA ALA A 200 2.38 17.40 -2.86
C ALA A 200 0.94 16.89 -3.05
N CYS A 201 0.32 16.30 -2.02
CA CYS A 201 -0.94 15.59 -2.16
C CYS A 201 -2.12 16.29 -1.46
N THR A 202 -3.30 16.08 -2.02
CA THR A 202 -4.58 16.41 -1.38
C THR A 202 -4.90 15.44 -0.25
N GLU A 203 -5.87 15.78 0.60
CA GLU A 203 -6.33 14.90 1.69
C GLU A 203 -6.73 13.49 1.20
N LYS A 204 -7.40 13.41 0.04
CA LYS A 204 -7.81 12.12 -0.54
C LYS A 204 -6.59 11.31 -1.01
N GLU A 205 -5.61 11.97 -1.59
CA GLU A 205 -4.38 11.33 -2.05
C GLU A 205 -3.53 10.86 -0.87
N ALA A 206 -3.39 11.66 0.20
CA ALA A 206 -2.71 11.25 1.44
C ALA A 206 -3.28 9.95 2.01
N LEU A 207 -4.61 9.81 1.99
CA LEU A 207 -5.30 8.60 2.40
C LEU A 207 -4.91 7.40 1.54
N ASN A 208 -4.87 7.59 0.22
CA ASN A 208 -4.52 6.54 -0.73
C ASN A 208 -3.05 6.10 -0.57
N ILE A 209 -2.11 7.04 -0.34
CA ILE A 209 -0.72 6.73 0.00
C ILE A 209 -0.67 5.87 1.26
N GLY A 210 -1.44 6.24 2.30
CA GLY A 210 -1.50 5.49 3.55
C GLY A 210 -2.06 4.07 3.37
N ILE A 211 -2.99 3.85 2.43
CA ILE A 211 -3.50 2.50 2.09
C ILE A 211 -2.40 1.66 1.43
N PHE A 212 -1.65 2.23 0.49
CA PHE A 212 -0.53 1.54 -0.17
C PHE A 212 0.53 1.14 0.85
N PHE A 213 1.01 2.08 1.67
CA PHE A 213 2.03 1.82 2.69
C PHE A 213 1.54 0.80 3.72
N ASN A 214 0.27 0.84 4.14
CA ASN A 214 -0.28 -0.14 5.04
C ASN A 214 -0.22 -1.57 4.48
N ASP A 215 -0.73 -1.81 3.25
CA ASP A 215 -0.70 -3.16 2.67
C ASP A 215 0.73 -3.62 2.36
N PHE A 216 1.60 -2.71 1.89
CA PHE A 216 2.98 -3.05 1.55
C PHE A 216 3.83 -3.36 2.78
N PHE A 217 3.73 -2.57 3.85
CA PHE A 217 4.44 -2.86 5.11
C PHE A 217 3.84 -4.05 5.85
N SER A 218 2.54 -4.34 5.71
CA SER A 218 1.96 -5.61 6.21
C SER A 218 2.73 -6.81 5.65
N TYR A 219 3.03 -6.80 4.35
CA TYR A 219 3.85 -7.84 3.72
C TYR A 219 5.29 -7.83 4.25
N ILE A 220 5.92 -6.66 4.36
CA ILE A 220 7.29 -6.54 4.90
C ILE A 220 7.38 -7.08 6.35
N TYR A 221 6.38 -6.83 7.19
CA TYR A 221 6.38 -7.33 8.56
C TYR A 221 6.12 -8.82 8.65
N LEU A 222 5.32 -9.39 7.75
CA LEU A 222 5.21 -10.85 7.63
C LEU A 222 6.57 -11.50 7.35
N LEU A 223 7.43 -10.86 6.56
CA LEU A 223 8.81 -11.33 6.32
C LEU A 223 9.70 -11.28 7.58
N CYS A 224 9.38 -10.44 8.57
CA CYS A 224 10.09 -10.35 9.83
C CYS A 224 9.56 -11.32 10.89
N GLU A 225 8.25 -11.62 10.85
CA GLU A 225 7.56 -12.44 11.84
C GLU A 225 7.75 -13.94 11.58
N ASP A 226 7.75 -14.35 10.31
CA ASP A 226 7.83 -15.77 9.92
C ASP A 226 9.12 -16.07 9.16
N ILE A 227 10.10 -16.61 9.89
CA ILE A 227 11.39 -17.02 9.33
C ILE A 227 11.26 -18.08 8.22
N LYS A 228 10.28 -18.99 8.31
CA LYS A 228 10.07 -20.04 7.31
C LYS A 228 9.49 -19.43 6.05
N TYR A 229 8.51 -18.53 6.20
CA TYR A 229 7.95 -17.79 5.08
C TYR A 229 9.03 -16.94 4.40
N PHE A 230 9.84 -16.22 5.17
CA PHE A 230 10.97 -15.45 4.66
C PHE A 230 11.93 -16.31 3.84
N GLN A 231 12.38 -17.45 4.38
CA GLN A 231 13.27 -18.37 3.67
C GLN A 231 12.63 -18.88 2.37
N ASN A 232 11.34 -19.21 2.40
CA ASN A 232 10.62 -19.67 1.21
C ASN A 232 10.58 -18.63 0.09
N VAL A 233 10.39 -17.35 0.40
CA VAL A 233 10.29 -16.28 -0.62
C VAL A 233 11.63 -15.68 -1.02
N SER A 234 12.64 -15.71 -0.13
CA SER A 234 13.93 -15.06 -0.36
C SER A 234 14.99 -15.98 -0.93
N ASN A 235 14.95 -17.29 -0.65
CA ASN A 235 15.99 -18.22 -1.10
C ASN A 235 16.09 -18.23 -2.64
N LYS A 236 17.29 -17.95 -3.16
CA LYS A 236 17.58 -17.87 -4.61
C LYS A 236 16.71 -16.84 -5.37
N ASN A 237 16.11 -15.89 -4.64
CA ASN A 237 15.32 -14.84 -5.24
C ASN A 237 16.17 -13.56 -5.35
N PRO A 238 16.51 -13.11 -6.57
CA PRO A 238 17.38 -11.95 -6.78
C PRO A 238 16.82 -10.65 -6.18
N CYS A 239 15.51 -10.57 -5.96
CA CYS A 239 14.86 -9.45 -5.29
C CYS A 239 15.35 -9.19 -3.86
N PHE A 240 15.99 -10.19 -3.26
CA PHE A 240 16.53 -10.16 -1.89
C PHE A 240 18.07 -10.09 -1.88
N SER A 241 18.72 -9.73 -2.98
CA SER A 241 20.19 -9.59 -3.02
C SER A 241 20.71 -8.49 -2.10
N TYR A 242 21.95 -8.63 -1.59
CA TYR A 242 22.59 -7.63 -0.74
C TYR A 242 22.87 -6.31 -1.46
N THR A 243 23.22 -6.40 -2.73
CA THR A 243 23.66 -5.28 -3.56
C THR A 243 22.85 -5.19 -4.85
N LEU A 244 22.94 -4.04 -5.51
CA LEU A 244 22.53 -3.89 -6.91
C LEU A 244 23.57 -4.50 -7.88
N ASN A 245 24.67 -5.06 -7.37
CA ASN A 245 25.49 -5.97 -8.15
C ASN A 245 24.80 -7.34 -8.16
N PHE A 246 24.04 -7.61 -9.23
CA PHE A 246 23.23 -8.82 -9.40
C PHE A 246 24.05 -10.06 -9.83
N GLN A 247 25.38 -10.00 -9.73
CA GLN A 247 26.28 -11.12 -10.01
C GLN A 247 26.30 -12.15 -8.88
N SER A 248 26.13 -11.70 -7.63
CA SER A 248 26.06 -12.63 -6.48
C SER A 248 24.69 -13.30 -6.43
N LYS A 249 24.69 -14.60 -6.10
CA LYS A 249 23.48 -15.38 -5.82
C LYS A 249 23.06 -15.30 -4.35
N ASP A 250 23.83 -14.59 -3.52
CA ASP A 250 23.58 -14.48 -2.08
C ASP A 250 22.44 -13.51 -1.79
N THR A 251 21.50 -14.00 -0.99
CA THR A 251 20.32 -13.25 -0.57
C THR A 251 20.45 -12.85 0.89
N ILE A 252 19.82 -11.74 1.27
CA ILE A 252 19.82 -11.25 2.65
C ILE A 252 19.30 -12.32 3.61
N THR A 253 19.88 -12.38 4.81
CA THR A 253 19.38 -13.27 5.88
C THR A 253 18.14 -12.68 6.55
N HIS A 254 17.42 -13.52 7.30
CA HIS A 254 16.27 -13.09 8.10
C HIS A 254 16.64 -12.00 9.12
N ASN A 255 17.82 -12.10 9.75
CA ASN A 255 18.28 -11.04 10.66
C ASN A 255 18.53 -9.73 9.89
N ASN A 256 19.00 -9.78 8.64
CA ASN A 256 19.21 -8.58 7.86
C ASN A 256 17.89 -7.85 7.51
N ILE A 257 16.80 -8.56 7.17
CA ILE A 257 15.52 -7.89 6.89
C ILE A 257 14.96 -7.22 8.14
N ILE A 258 15.07 -7.86 9.31
CA ILE A 258 14.67 -7.28 10.60
C ILE A 258 15.45 -5.98 10.88
N GLN A 259 16.78 -5.99 10.73
CA GLN A 259 17.61 -4.80 10.95
C GLN A 259 17.29 -3.68 9.96
N LYS A 260 17.03 -4.03 8.69
CA LYS A 260 16.61 -3.06 7.67
C LYS A 260 15.26 -2.43 8.02
N VAL A 261 14.28 -3.22 8.46
CA VAL A 261 12.99 -2.71 8.92
C VAL A 261 13.16 -1.74 10.07
N MET A 262 13.93 -2.10 11.12
CA MET A 262 14.19 -1.18 12.23
C MET A 262 14.80 0.16 11.76
N LYS A 263 15.68 0.12 10.76
CA LYS A 263 16.26 1.34 10.17
C LYS A 263 15.23 2.14 9.40
N TRP A 264 14.43 1.50 8.55
CA TRP A 264 13.38 2.16 7.76
C TRP A 264 12.34 2.81 8.65
N GLU A 265 11.90 2.15 9.72
CA GLU A 265 10.93 2.72 10.64
C GLU A 265 11.48 3.96 11.35
N LYS A 266 12.74 3.93 11.80
CA LYS A 266 13.40 5.12 12.37
C LYS A 266 13.47 6.26 11.37
N THR A 267 13.83 5.97 10.12
CA THR A 267 13.86 6.98 9.06
C THR A 267 12.49 7.57 8.79
N ILE A 268 11.44 6.74 8.71
CA ILE A 268 10.06 7.20 8.53
C ILE A 268 9.63 8.08 9.71
N LEU A 269 9.88 7.65 10.94
CA LEU A 269 9.57 8.44 12.14
C LEU A 269 10.21 9.83 12.08
N SER A 270 11.51 9.86 11.78
CA SER A 270 12.28 11.10 11.68
C SER A 270 11.74 12.02 10.58
N LEU A 271 11.46 11.47 9.40
CA LEU A 271 10.89 12.22 8.28
C LEU A 271 9.51 12.83 8.59
N LEU A 272 8.65 12.10 9.31
CA LEU A 272 7.29 12.54 9.60
C LEU A 272 7.21 13.57 10.74
N PHE A 273 8.12 13.51 11.72
CA PHE A 273 7.98 14.31 12.95
C PHE A 273 9.20 15.14 13.35
N GLU A 274 10.42 14.71 12.99
CA GLU A 274 11.69 15.35 13.39
C GLU A 274 12.28 16.22 12.27
N ASN A 275 11.62 16.26 11.10
CA ASN A 275 12.07 17.03 9.97
C ASN A 275 11.83 18.54 10.20
N ASN A 276 12.83 19.19 10.80
CA ASN A 276 12.82 20.63 11.11
C ASN A 276 12.98 21.52 9.86
N ASN A 277 13.21 20.95 8.67
CA ASN A 277 13.44 21.71 7.45
C ASN A 277 12.18 22.37 6.89
N PHE A 278 11.00 22.07 7.43
CA PHE A 278 9.74 22.64 6.98
C PHE A 278 8.96 23.24 8.14
N GLU A 279 8.45 24.46 7.95
CA GLU A 279 7.49 25.03 8.87
C GLU A 279 6.24 24.15 8.93
N LYS A 280 5.78 23.86 10.15
CA LYS A 280 4.58 23.05 10.38
C LYS A 280 3.37 23.89 9.96
N SER A 281 2.93 23.70 8.73
CA SER A 281 1.69 24.29 8.21
C SER A 281 0.49 23.38 8.49
N TRP A 282 -0.72 23.95 8.46
CA TRP A 282 -1.96 23.19 8.61
C TRP A 282 -2.06 22.08 7.56
N ILE A 283 -1.77 22.40 6.29
CA ILE A 283 -1.91 21.47 5.16
C ILE A 283 -0.96 20.26 5.28
N ASN A 284 0.31 20.49 5.63
CA ASN A 284 1.30 19.42 5.77
C ASN A 284 0.97 18.55 6.99
N SER A 285 0.63 19.18 8.11
CA SER A 285 0.25 18.49 9.35
C SER A 285 -0.98 17.61 9.14
N LYS A 286 -1.99 18.12 8.44
CA LYS A 286 -3.21 17.39 8.11
C LYS A 286 -2.93 16.20 7.20
N SER A 287 -2.14 16.39 6.15
CA SER A 287 -1.77 15.32 5.20
C SER A 287 -1.02 14.18 5.89
N VAL A 288 -0.08 14.51 6.79
CA VAL A 288 0.63 13.51 7.62
C VAL A 288 -0.35 12.74 8.52
N VAL A 289 -1.27 13.43 9.20
CA VAL A 289 -2.26 12.78 10.08
C VAL A 289 -3.19 11.85 9.29
N ILE A 290 -3.66 12.27 8.11
CA ILE A 290 -4.52 11.45 7.25
C ILE A 290 -3.77 10.22 6.71
N PHE A 291 -2.53 10.40 6.26
CA PHE A 291 -1.65 9.30 5.86
C PHE A 291 -1.50 8.27 7.00
N LEU A 292 -1.16 8.74 8.20
CA LEU A 292 -1.02 7.91 9.39
C LEU A 292 -2.31 7.20 9.79
N PHE A 293 -3.47 7.80 9.53
CA PHE A 293 -4.78 7.19 9.81
C PHE A 293 -4.96 5.83 9.14
N ARG A 294 -4.34 5.61 7.98
CA ARG A 294 -4.32 4.31 7.30
C ARG A 294 -3.08 3.50 7.64
N PHE A 295 -1.91 4.13 7.71
CA PHE A 295 -0.65 3.43 7.88
C PHE A 295 -0.46 2.80 9.27
N LEU A 296 -0.95 3.44 10.34
CA LEU A 296 -0.84 2.96 11.73
C LEU A 296 -1.68 1.71 12.05
N ASN A 297 -2.37 1.15 11.06
CA ASN A 297 -3.00 -0.16 11.19
C ASN A 297 -1.97 -1.28 11.30
N THR A 298 -0.82 -1.14 10.64
CA THR A 298 0.28 -2.10 10.71
C THR A 298 1.58 -1.49 11.19
N PHE A 299 1.90 -0.25 10.80
CA PHE A 299 3.07 0.44 11.29
C PHE A 299 2.88 0.92 12.74
N PRO A 300 3.92 0.86 13.60
CA PRO A 300 5.22 0.21 13.42
C PRO A 300 5.27 -1.22 14.01
N TYR A 301 6.18 -2.03 13.50
CA TYR A 301 6.66 -3.30 14.06
C TYR A 301 7.39 -3.09 15.40
N SER A 302 8.24 -2.06 15.51
CA SER A 302 8.97 -1.79 16.75
C SER A 302 8.11 -1.12 17.83
N HIS A 303 8.02 -1.73 19.02
CA HIS A 303 7.33 -1.14 20.17
C HIS A 303 7.94 0.20 20.61
N LYS A 304 9.26 0.35 20.50
CA LYS A 304 9.95 1.61 20.84
C LYS A 304 9.45 2.75 19.95
N ILE A 305 9.37 2.50 18.64
CA ILE A 305 8.87 3.47 17.66
C ILE A 305 7.39 3.75 17.88
N LYS A 306 6.59 2.73 18.24
CA LYS A 306 5.17 2.92 18.59
C LYS A 306 4.99 3.92 19.71
N ASN A 307 5.81 3.83 20.77
CA ASN A 307 5.78 4.78 21.89
C ASN A 307 6.21 6.19 21.43
N SER A 308 7.28 6.30 20.65
CA SER A 308 7.72 7.59 20.10
C SER A 308 6.64 8.28 19.26
N ILE A 309 5.91 7.54 18.43
CA ILE A 309 4.80 8.08 17.64
C ILE A 309 3.72 8.67 18.54
N LYS A 310 3.38 8.03 19.67
CA LYS A 310 2.37 8.57 20.60
C LYS A 310 2.80 9.92 21.15
N THR A 311 4.05 10.03 21.61
CA THR A 311 4.62 11.29 22.11
C THR A 311 4.64 12.36 21.01
N TYR A 312 5.02 12.01 19.78
CA TYR A 312 5.00 12.96 18.67
C TYR A 312 3.58 13.41 18.29
N LEU A 313 2.59 12.51 18.34
CA LEU A 313 1.19 12.84 18.13
C LEU A 313 0.63 13.73 19.26
N GLU A 314 1.07 13.54 20.51
CA GLU A 314 0.76 14.45 21.63
C GLU A 314 1.32 15.85 21.40
N ASN A 315 2.59 15.94 21.00
CA ASN A 315 3.23 17.22 20.70
C ASN A 315 2.54 17.94 19.53
N LEU A 316 2.20 17.20 18.47
CA LEU A 316 1.47 17.75 17.32
C LEU A 316 0.05 18.18 17.70
N GLN A 317 -0.63 17.43 18.58
CA GLN A 317 -1.94 17.80 19.09
C GLN A 317 -1.89 19.11 19.89
N ASN A 318 -0.93 19.27 20.79
CA ASN A 318 -0.76 20.49 21.58
C ASN A 318 -0.46 21.69 20.66
N PHE A 319 0.43 21.51 19.68
CA PHE A 319 0.72 22.53 18.67
C PHE A 319 -0.54 22.90 17.86
N ALA A 320 -1.28 21.92 17.36
CA ALA A 320 -2.51 22.14 16.61
C ALA A 320 -3.59 22.84 17.45
N ASN A 321 -3.67 22.54 18.75
CA ASN A 321 -4.59 23.22 19.67
C ASN A 321 -4.23 24.69 19.85
N ASN A 322 -2.93 25.00 20.02
CA ASN A 322 -2.44 26.38 20.12
C ASN A 322 -2.68 27.17 18.82
N GLN A 323 -2.65 26.51 17.67
CA GLN A 323 -2.94 27.10 16.35
C GLN A 323 -4.45 27.14 16.02
N GLY A 324 -5.33 26.60 16.87
CA GLY A 324 -6.78 26.55 16.63
C GLY A 324 -7.23 25.52 15.59
N TRP A 325 -6.39 24.56 15.21
CA TRP A 325 -6.66 23.53 14.19
C TRP A 325 -7.48 22.37 14.75
N LYS A 326 -8.76 22.63 15.05
CA LYS A 326 -9.67 21.68 15.72
C LYS A 326 -9.82 20.35 14.98
N ASP A 327 -9.85 20.38 13.65
CA ASP A 327 -10.01 19.18 12.81
C ASP A 327 -8.80 18.21 12.93
N ILE A 328 -7.59 18.76 13.01
CA ILE A 328 -6.37 17.99 13.23
C ILE A 328 -6.37 17.39 14.64
N VAL A 329 -6.76 18.17 15.66
CA VAL A 329 -6.86 17.70 17.05
C VAL A 329 -7.84 16.51 17.16
N ILE A 330 -9.01 16.61 16.53
CA ILE A 330 -10.01 15.51 16.49
C ILE A 330 -9.43 14.28 15.78
N SER A 331 -8.75 14.49 14.65
CA SER A 331 -8.16 13.40 13.87
C SER A 331 -7.08 12.66 14.65
N ILE A 332 -6.24 13.38 15.40
CA ILE A 332 -5.22 12.79 16.27
C ILE A 332 -5.84 11.99 17.42
N ASN A 333 -6.92 12.49 18.05
CA ASN A 333 -7.63 11.74 19.10
C ASN A 333 -8.21 10.41 18.59
N SER A 334 -8.80 10.44 17.40
CA SER A 334 -9.29 9.23 16.74
C SER A 334 -8.15 8.25 16.44
N LEU A 335 -7.01 8.78 15.98
CA LEU A 335 -5.81 7.99 15.68
C LEU A 335 -5.22 7.32 16.92
N LYS A 336 -5.09 8.04 18.04
CA LYS A 336 -4.64 7.50 19.32
C LYS A 336 -5.56 6.36 19.80
N THR A 337 -6.87 6.57 19.73
CA THR A 337 -7.88 5.56 20.09
C THR A 337 -7.71 4.29 19.25
N LYS A 338 -7.42 4.44 17.95
CA LYS A 338 -7.16 3.33 17.04
C LYS A 338 -5.88 2.56 17.42
N MET A 339 -4.80 3.28 17.75
CA MET A 339 -3.54 2.67 18.17
C MET A 339 -3.66 1.86 19.46
N GLU A 340 -4.51 2.27 20.40
CA GLU A 340 -4.80 1.50 21.63
C GLU A 340 -5.62 0.24 21.34
N LYS A 341 -6.59 0.30 20.42
CA LYS A 341 -7.39 -0.88 20.03
C LYS A 341 -6.55 -1.96 19.34
N ASN A 342 -5.57 -1.56 18.53
CA ASN A 342 -4.65 -2.47 17.82
C ASN A 342 -3.58 -3.11 18.75
N ARG A 343 -3.71 -2.99 20.08
CA ARG A 343 -2.77 -3.57 21.06
C ARG A 343 -2.89 -5.10 21.21
N LYS A 344 -3.94 -5.72 20.68
CA LYS A 344 -4.23 -7.16 20.85
C LYS A 344 -3.68 -8.03 19.70
N SER A 345 -2.35 -8.10 19.54
CA SER A 345 -1.65 -9.25 18.91
C SER A 345 -0.13 -9.02 18.83
N CYS A 346 0.59 -9.14 19.95
CA CYS A 346 1.99 -9.57 19.94
C CYS A 346 2.16 -10.52 21.11
N VAL A 347 2.16 -11.83 20.84
CA VAL A 347 2.49 -12.86 21.81
C VAL A 347 4.01 -12.91 21.92
N GLY A 348 4.56 -12.76 23.13
CA GLY A 348 5.98 -12.97 23.39
C GLY A 348 6.67 -11.95 24.30
N GLU A 349 5.98 -11.33 25.26
CA GLU A 349 6.68 -10.65 26.36
C GLU A 349 7.20 -11.71 27.35
N LYS A 350 8.47 -12.10 27.23
CA LYS A 350 9.23 -12.46 28.43
C LYS A 350 9.46 -11.16 29.18
N LYS A 351 8.76 -10.99 30.30
CA LYS A 351 9.03 -9.94 31.27
C LYS A 351 10.42 -10.21 31.86
N ASP A 352 11.39 -9.37 31.51
CA ASP A 352 12.62 -9.27 32.28
C ASP A 352 12.26 -8.72 33.66
N VAL A 353 12.38 -9.58 34.67
CA VAL A 353 12.28 -9.22 36.09
C VAL A 353 13.56 -8.48 36.46
N PRO A 354 13.49 -7.33 37.15
CA PRO A 354 14.68 -6.61 37.59
C PRO A 354 15.34 -7.39 38.73
N VAL A 355 16.52 -7.96 38.48
CA VAL A 355 17.34 -8.56 39.53
C VAL A 355 17.99 -7.43 40.32
N LYS A 356 17.65 -7.40 41.61
CA LYS A 356 18.26 -6.54 42.63
C LYS A 356 19.77 -6.76 42.71
N SER A 357 20.46 -5.65 42.88
CA SER A 357 21.83 -5.49 43.33
C SER A 357 22.20 -6.40 44.50
N GLN A 358 23.29 -7.15 44.36
CA GLN A 358 24.12 -7.59 45.48
C GLN A 358 25.55 -7.11 45.25
N GLU A 359 26.02 -6.35 46.23
CA GLU A 359 27.39 -5.88 46.38
C GLU A 359 28.31 -7.08 46.63
N THR A 360 29.49 -7.08 46.00
CA THR A 360 30.68 -7.69 46.61
C THR A 360 31.92 -6.90 46.20
N LYS A 361 32.72 -6.58 47.20
CA LYS A 361 33.86 -5.64 47.18
C LYS A 361 35.10 -6.20 46.48
N GLN A 362 35.83 -5.26 45.87
CA GLN A 362 37.30 -5.14 45.72
C GLN A 362 38.08 -6.21 44.94
N SER A 363 38.72 -5.79 43.84
CA SER A 363 40.16 -5.48 43.87
C SER A 363 40.61 -4.72 42.62
N THR A 364 41.55 -3.81 42.86
CA THR A 364 42.19 -2.88 41.93
C THR A 364 43.21 -3.57 41.01
N SER A 365 43.25 -3.17 39.74
CA SER A 365 44.52 -2.94 39.02
C SER A 365 44.29 -2.13 37.75
N ARG A 366 44.98 -0.98 37.69
CA ARG A 366 45.14 -0.15 36.49
C ARG A 366 46.18 -0.79 35.58
N THR A 367 45.91 -0.85 34.29
CA THR A 367 46.98 -0.71 33.28
C THR A 367 46.45 0.04 32.06
N ARG A 368 47.01 1.23 31.82
CA ARG A 368 46.98 1.96 30.55
C ARG A 368 47.99 1.31 29.61
N VAL A 369 47.63 1.10 28.35
CA VAL A 369 48.58 1.17 27.23
C VAL A 369 47.93 1.95 26.10
N HIS A 370 48.60 3.02 25.69
CA HIS A 370 48.42 3.71 24.41
C HIS A 370 49.37 3.09 23.39
N ASN A 371 48.90 2.96 22.14
CA ASN A 371 49.56 3.33 20.88
C ASN A 371 48.85 2.59 19.72
N VAL A 372 48.74 3.04 18.46
CA VAL A 372 48.86 4.31 17.70
C VAL A 372 48.91 3.84 16.21
N ASN A 373 48.16 4.50 15.32
CA ASN A 373 48.31 4.61 13.84
C ASN A 373 48.02 3.36 12.96
N ALA A 374 47.45 3.45 11.74
CA ALA A 374 46.99 4.55 10.89
C ALA A 374 46.13 4.02 9.71
N ASP A 375 45.20 4.87 9.21
CA ASP A 375 44.92 5.20 7.79
C ASP A 375 44.49 4.10 6.78
N VAL A 376 43.58 4.25 5.80
CA VAL A 376 42.83 5.35 5.15
C VAL A 376 41.53 4.72 4.59
N ASN A 377 40.41 5.42 4.55
CA ASN A 377 39.52 5.30 3.38
C ASN A 377 38.73 6.59 3.14
N VAL A 378 39.01 7.17 1.97
CA VAL A 378 38.57 8.45 1.43
C VAL A 378 37.07 8.40 1.13
N THR A 379 36.31 9.38 1.64
CA THR A 379 34.94 9.66 1.17
C THR A 379 34.90 11.09 0.66
N MET A 380 34.84 11.24 -0.67
CA MET A 380 34.72 12.53 -1.34
C MET A 380 33.26 13.00 -1.28
N ASN A 381 32.99 14.03 -0.48
CA ASN A 381 31.78 14.85 -0.55
C ASN A 381 32.10 16.10 -1.40
N PRO A 382 31.36 16.41 -2.46
CA PRO A 382 31.43 17.71 -3.09
C PRO A 382 30.23 18.58 -2.70
N PHE A 383 30.52 19.88 -2.54
CA PHE A 383 29.63 21.03 -2.42
C PHE A 383 29.25 21.49 -1.01
N ASN A 384 30.15 22.31 -0.45
CA ASN A 384 29.83 23.44 0.41
C ASN A 384 30.66 24.65 -0.08
N ASN A 385 30.00 25.81 -0.24
CA ASN A 385 30.50 27.20 -0.38
C ASN A 385 29.29 28.06 -0.81
N SER A 386 28.99 29.30 -0.40
CA SER A 386 29.31 30.16 0.76
C SER A 386 28.56 31.49 0.52
N THR A 387 27.56 31.83 1.37
CA THR A 387 27.10 33.15 1.88
C THR A 387 26.89 34.38 0.91
N PRO A 388 26.47 35.60 1.37
CA PRO A 388 25.06 36.04 1.44
C PRO A 388 24.76 37.42 0.78
N VAL A 389 23.48 37.74 0.47
CA VAL A 389 23.04 39.13 0.17
C VAL A 389 21.65 39.40 0.77
N HIS A 390 21.45 40.60 1.30
CA HIS A 390 20.36 41.04 2.18
C HIS A 390 19.55 42.18 1.52
N ILE A 391 18.25 42.33 1.89
CA ILE A 391 17.36 43.54 1.86
C ILE A 391 16.57 43.81 0.51
N PRO A 392 15.31 44.37 0.47
CA PRO A 392 14.10 44.23 1.33
C PRO A 392 12.71 44.16 0.58
N SER A 393 11.64 43.88 1.36
CA SER A 393 10.23 44.41 1.39
C SER A 393 9.32 44.64 0.13
N ASN A 394 8.13 43.95 0.15
CA ASN A 394 6.77 44.23 -0.44
C ASN A 394 6.63 44.62 -1.94
N PRO A 395 5.54 44.25 -2.69
CA PRO A 395 4.09 44.43 -2.38
C PRO A 395 3.16 43.36 -3.05
N PRO A 396 1.88 43.61 -3.45
CA PRO A 396 0.67 43.99 -2.70
C PRO A 396 -0.43 42.89 -2.68
N PHE A 397 -1.40 43.08 -1.80
CA PHE A 397 -2.68 42.36 -1.69
C PHE A 397 -3.52 42.36 -2.97
N ALA A 398 -4.16 41.23 -3.29
CA ALA A 398 -5.35 41.16 -4.14
C ALA A 398 -6.40 40.20 -3.53
N PRO A 399 -7.71 40.49 -3.67
CA PRO A 399 -8.75 39.97 -2.77
C PRO A 399 -9.31 38.59 -3.17
N MET A 400 -9.72 37.84 -2.15
CA MET A 400 -10.38 36.53 -2.23
C MET A 400 -11.88 36.70 -2.58
N PRO A 401 -12.44 35.99 -3.57
CA PRO A 401 -13.88 35.98 -3.79
C PRO A 401 -14.59 35.04 -2.79
N LYS A 402 -15.73 35.54 -2.32
CA LYS A 402 -16.56 35.05 -1.21
C LYS A 402 -17.30 33.76 -1.53
N ASN A 403 -17.50 32.97 -0.47
CA ASN A 403 -18.44 31.86 -0.34
C ASN A 403 -19.85 32.19 -0.86
N ILE A 404 -20.45 31.26 -1.61
CA ILE A 404 -21.91 31.13 -1.72
C ILE A 404 -22.27 29.71 -1.31
N TYR A 405 -22.64 29.55 -0.04
CA TYR A 405 -23.39 28.40 0.46
C TYR A 405 -24.88 28.74 0.35
N ASN A 406 -25.65 27.85 -0.28
CA ASN A 406 -27.10 27.86 -0.28
C ASN A 406 -27.59 26.86 0.80
N PRO A 407 -28.27 27.29 1.88
CA PRO A 407 -28.81 26.41 2.91
C PRO A 407 -30.31 26.16 2.68
N ASN A 408 -30.74 24.89 2.77
CA ASN A 408 -32.10 24.34 3.02
C ASN A 408 -32.12 22.90 2.45
N ALA A 409 -32.55 21.80 3.10
CA ALA A 409 -33.35 21.64 4.30
C ALA A 409 -33.40 20.13 4.77
N TYR A 410 -33.45 19.91 6.10
CA TYR A 410 -34.12 18.82 6.89
C TYR A 410 -33.57 17.35 6.93
N PRO A 411 -33.91 16.51 7.96
CA PRO A 411 -33.03 16.24 9.11
C PRO A 411 -32.78 14.73 9.40
N ILE A 412 -31.88 14.44 10.35
CA ILE A 412 -31.53 13.09 10.84
C ILE A 412 -32.36 12.77 12.10
N VAL A 413 -32.98 11.59 12.16
CA VAL A 413 -33.65 11.05 13.36
C VAL A 413 -32.85 9.87 13.92
N GLN A 414 -32.56 9.90 15.23
CA GLN A 414 -32.03 8.80 16.03
C GLN A 414 -33.17 7.95 16.60
N ASN A 415 -32.96 6.64 16.81
CA ASN A 415 -33.56 5.90 17.94
C ASN A 415 -32.88 4.55 18.21
N THR A 416 -32.87 4.17 19.48
CA THR A 416 -32.24 2.98 20.10
C THR A 416 -33.28 1.98 20.63
N ILE A 417 -32.89 0.69 20.69
CA ILE A 417 -33.39 -0.45 21.50
C ILE A 417 -34.51 -1.36 20.88
N ASN A 418 -34.21 -2.68 20.84
CA ASN A 418 -35.00 -3.88 20.42
C ASN A 418 -35.62 -4.60 21.67
N PRO A 419 -36.49 -5.67 21.60
CA PRO A 419 -36.67 -6.71 20.56
C PRO A 419 -38.16 -7.20 20.33
N PRO A 420 -38.50 -8.43 19.81
CA PRO A 420 -39.17 -8.69 18.50
C PRO A 420 -40.52 -9.49 18.65
N PRO A 421 -41.10 -10.26 17.67
CA PRO A 421 -40.80 -10.51 16.24
C PRO A 421 -42.02 -10.52 15.26
N LYS A 422 -41.76 -10.37 13.93
CA LYS A 422 -42.23 -11.24 12.79
C LYS A 422 -41.94 -10.60 11.41
N PRO A 423 -41.80 -11.40 10.33
CA PRO A 423 -40.99 -11.07 9.17
C PRO A 423 -41.80 -10.59 7.97
N TYR A 424 -41.59 -9.34 7.54
CA TYR A 424 -41.98 -8.87 6.22
C TYR A 424 -40.77 -8.21 5.55
N MET A 425 -40.06 -8.96 4.71
CA MET A 425 -39.13 -8.35 3.75
C MET A 425 -39.92 -7.94 2.51
N LYS A 426 -40.13 -6.63 2.36
CA LYS A 426 -40.52 -6.02 1.08
C LYS A 426 -39.36 -6.17 0.09
N ASP A 427 -39.66 -6.76 -1.06
CA ASP A 427 -38.78 -6.78 -2.23
C ASP A 427 -38.44 -5.34 -2.64
N SER A 428 -37.16 -5.00 -2.60
CA SER A 428 -36.61 -3.76 -3.17
C SER A 428 -36.05 -4.09 -4.55
N ASN A 429 -36.73 -3.64 -5.60
CA ASN A 429 -36.26 -3.70 -6.98
C ASN A 429 -34.91 -2.98 -7.12
N TYR A 430 -33.82 -3.73 -7.14
CA TYR A 430 -32.55 -3.24 -7.67
C TYR A 430 -32.54 -3.47 -9.17
N ASN A 431 -32.52 -2.36 -9.92
CA ASN A 431 -32.34 -2.31 -11.36
C ASN A 431 -31.17 -3.20 -11.81
N ASN A 432 -31.51 -4.28 -12.52
CA ASN A 432 -30.57 -5.03 -13.35
C ASN A 432 -30.27 -4.19 -14.60
N LYS A 433 -29.22 -3.38 -14.55
CA LYS A 433 -28.44 -3.03 -15.74
C LYS A 433 -27.01 -3.43 -15.49
N VAL A 434 -26.60 -4.53 -16.11
CA VAL A 434 -25.19 -4.86 -16.35
C VAL A 434 -24.61 -3.64 -17.09
N PRO A 435 -23.55 -2.98 -16.57
CA PRO A 435 -22.96 -1.87 -17.31
C PRO A 435 -22.37 -2.42 -18.61
N PRO A 436 -22.57 -1.75 -19.75
CA PRO A 436 -21.94 -2.14 -21.01
C PRO A 436 -20.41 -2.07 -20.89
N PRO A 437 -19.66 -2.77 -21.76
CA PRO A 437 -18.20 -2.74 -21.77
C PRO A 437 -17.71 -1.29 -21.81
N GLN A 438 -16.83 -0.94 -20.88
CA GLN A 438 -16.30 0.41 -20.73
C GLN A 438 -15.62 0.85 -22.03
N GLU A 439 -16.16 1.86 -22.70
CA GLU A 439 -15.43 2.59 -23.72
C GLU A 439 -14.14 3.20 -23.10
N PRO A 440 -13.05 3.29 -23.88
CA PRO A 440 -11.79 3.84 -23.39
C PRO A 440 -11.96 5.31 -23.01
N ASN A 441 -12.03 5.59 -21.70
CA ASN A 441 -12.20 6.91 -21.12
C ASN A 441 -11.04 7.86 -21.51
N LYS A 442 -11.16 8.60 -22.62
CA LYS A 442 -10.23 9.66 -23.03
C LYS A 442 -9.93 10.69 -21.91
N TYR A 443 -10.85 10.90 -20.98
CA TYR A 443 -10.69 11.81 -19.83
C TYR A 443 -9.91 11.20 -18.65
N PHE A 444 -9.90 9.87 -18.50
CA PHE A 444 -9.15 9.15 -17.47
C PHE A 444 -7.63 9.23 -17.72
N PHE A 445 -7.22 9.20 -18.99
CA PHE A 445 -5.82 9.32 -19.38
C PHE A 445 -5.26 10.72 -19.12
N LYS A 446 -6.05 11.78 -19.35
CA LYS A 446 -5.59 13.17 -19.21
C LYS A 446 -5.16 13.55 -17.78
N ARG A 447 -5.80 12.97 -16.74
CA ARG A 447 -5.40 13.16 -15.33
C ARG A 447 -4.17 12.33 -14.93
N LYS A 448 -4.00 11.12 -15.47
CA LYS A 448 -2.84 10.26 -15.19
C LYS A 448 -1.49 10.84 -15.63
N PHE A 449 -1.50 11.63 -16.70
CA PHE A 449 -0.27 12.19 -17.30
C PHE A 449 0.03 13.66 -16.89
N GLN A 450 -0.85 14.31 -16.12
CA GLN A 450 -0.63 15.69 -15.66
C GLN A 450 0.35 15.77 -14.47
N PHE A 451 0.69 14.61 -13.89
CA PHE A 451 1.50 14.46 -12.68
C PHE A 451 3.01 14.70 -12.91
N PHE A 452 3.48 14.59 -14.16
CA PHE A 452 4.90 14.78 -14.51
C PHE A 452 5.42 16.21 -14.28
N LYS A 453 4.54 17.21 -14.13
CA LYS A 453 4.95 18.61 -13.90
C LYS A 453 5.37 18.92 -12.46
N TYR A 454 4.96 18.15 -11.46
CA TYR A 454 5.19 18.48 -10.05
C TYR A 454 6.47 17.88 -9.45
N PHE A 455 7.16 16.99 -10.18
CA PHE A 455 8.35 16.26 -9.69
C PHE A 455 9.65 16.60 -10.42
N ASN A 456 9.59 17.53 -11.40
CA ASN A 456 10.73 18.01 -12.19
C ASN A 456 11.06 19.49 -11.90
N SER A 457 10.51 20.06 -10.83
CA SER A 457 10.78 21.42 -10.34
C SER A 457 11.34 21.37 -8.92
#